data_AF-A0A3A4KHG6-F1
#
_entry.id   AF-A0A3A4KHG6-F1
#
_cell.length_a   1.000
_cell.length_b   1.000
_cell.length_c   1.000
_cell.angle_alpha   90.00
_cell.angle_beta   90.00
_cell.angle_gamma   90.00
#
_symmetry.space_group_name_H-M   'P 1'
#
loop_
_entity.id
_entity.type
_entity.pdbx_description
1 polymer ?
#
loop_
_entity_poly.entity_id
_entity_poly.type
_entity_poly.pdbx_seq_one_letter_code
_entity_poly.pdbx_strand_id
1 'polypeptide(L)'
;MDTGKSRSGLEASILAVEDTGTRYGPGVVVTFQVANTTDKPWEGFNWLPPTLVYGPPGTPAEAITSLSEGYGAGVQGVIPPGSRQTVKEAYKVSKNLLNPAVITAGSVVWQGDFTSFQR
;
A
#
# COMPACT_ATOMS: atom_id res chain seq x y z
N MET A 1 -6.97 -6.97 10.20
CA MET A 1 -6.49 -5.71 10.79
C MET A 1 -5.97 -4.87 9.63
N ASP A 2 -6.49 -3.66 9.43
CA ASP A 2 -6.21 -2.74 8.30
C ASP A 2 -5.05 -1.77 8.61
N THR A 3 -4.54 -1.79 9.83
CA THR A 3 -3.47 -0.94 10.35
C THR A 3 -2.35 -1.81 10.92
N GLY A 4 -1.11 -1.45 10.64
CA GLY A 4 0.06 -2.08 11.26
C GLY A 4 1.16 -1.07 11.57
N LYS A 5 1.85 -1.32 12.68
CA LYS A 5 2.95 -0.50 13.15
C LYS A 5 4.26 -1.18 12.82
N SER A 6 5.15 -0.47 12.12
CA SER A 6 6.51 -0.95 11.89
C SER A 6 7.34 -0.82 13.17
N ARG A 7 8.42 -1.61 13.27
CA ARG A 7 9.40 -1.46 14.37
C ARG A 7 10.12 -0.11 14.35
N SER A 8 10.05 0.65 13.26
CA SER A 8 10.61 2.00 13.15
C SER A 8 9.71 3.10 13.73
N GLY A 9 8.53 2.75 14.27
CA GLY A 9 7.58 3.73 14.81
C GLY A 9 6.75 4.45 13.75
N LEU A 10 6.78 3.97 12.51
CA LEU A 10 5.77 4.31 11.53
C LEU A 10 4.52 3.46 11.73
N GLU A 11 3.37 4.08 11.52
CA GLU A 11 2.11 3.39 11.37
C GLU A 11 1.69 3.49 9.90
N ALA A 12 1.31 2.36 9.32
CA ALA A 12 0.72 2.32 8.00
C ALA A 12 -0.67 1.71 8.09
N SER A 13 -1.61 2.26 7.36
CA SER A 13 -2.95 1.70 7.23
C SER A 13 -3.42 1.74 5.78
N ILE A 14 -4.17 0.72 5.36
CA ILE A 14 -4.90 0.77 4.09
C ILE A 14 -6.11 1.68 4.28
N LEU A 15 -6.24 2.71 3.45
CA LEU A 15 -7.40 3.60 3.39
C LEU A 15 -8.44 3.12 2.38
N ALA A 16 -7.97 2.63 1.22
CA ALA A 16 -8.84 2.20 0.14
C ALA A 16 -8.16 1.13 -0.72
N VAL A 17 -8.98 0.28 -1.32
CA VAL A 17 -8.58 -0.67 -2.37
C VAL A 17 -9.58 -0.48 -3.51
N GLU A 18 -9.14 0.03 -4.65
CA GLU A 18 -10.00 0.51 -5.73
C GLU A 18 -9.59 -0.11 -7.06
N ASP A 19 -10.56 -0.45 -7.90
CA ASP A 19 -10.27 -0.83 -9.29
C ASP A 19 -9.74 0.39 -10.05
N THR A 20 -8.79 0.17 -10.94
CA THR A 20 -8.28 1.18 -11.85
C THR A 20 -8.13 0.60 -13.25
N GLY A 21 -8.44 1.44 -14.25
CA GLY A 21 -8.16 1.14 -15.64
C GLY A 21 -6.71 1.48 -15.93
N THR A 22 -5.90 0.48 -16.28
CA THR A 22 -4.49 0.71 -16.63
C THR A 22 -4.27 0.45 -18.12
N ARG A 23 -3.21 1.03 -18.69
CA ARG A 23 -2.79 0.72 -20.07
C ARG A 23 -2.41 -0.76 -20.29
N TYR A 24 -2.30 -1.54 -19.21
CA TYR A 24 -1.91 -2.96 -19.22
C TYR A 24 -3.05 -3.91 -18.88
N GLY A 25 -4.29 -3.40 -18.77
CA GLY A 25 -5.46 -4.16 -18.36
C GLY A 25 -6.00 -3.73 -16.98
N PRO A 26 -6.90 -4.54 -16.38
CA PRO A 26 -7.42 -4.29 -15.04
C PRO A 26 -6.28 -4.18 -14.03
N GLY A 27 -6.36 -3.18 -13.17
CA GLY A 27 -5.46 -3.04 -12.03
C GLY A 27 -6.22 -2.66 -10.78
N VAL A 28 -5.52 -2.71 -9.65
CA VAL A 28 -6.00 -2.22 -8.37
C VAL A 28 -5.04 -1.18 -7.84
N VAL A 29 -5.59 -0.09 -7.28
CA VAL A 29 -4.85 0.87 -6.48
C VAL A 29 -5.13 0.60 -5.01
N VAL A 30 -4.06 0.46 -4.23
CA VAL A 30 -4.11 0.45 -2.77
C VAL A 30 -3.63 1.82 -2.29
N THR A 31 -4.50 2.52 -1.57
CA THR A 31 -4.15 3.80 -0.94
C THR A 31 -3.78 3.55 0.51
N PHE A 32 -2.58 3.98 0.90
CA PHE A 32 -2.06 3.88 2.26
C PHE A 32 -2.04 5.24 2.94
N GLN A 33 -2.36 5.29 4.22
CA GLN A 33 -1.93 6.37 5.11
C GLN A 33 -0.66 5.92 5.82
N VAL A 34 0.41 6.69 5.68
CA VAL A 34 1.66 6.50 6.44
C VAL A 34 1.76 7.64 7.46
N ALA A 35 1.82 7.31 8.74
CA ALA A 35 1.88 8.26 9.84
C ALA A 35 3.17 8.09 10.64
N ASN A 36 3.85 9.20 10.91
CA ASN A 36 5.02 9.23 11.78
C ASN A 36 4.57 9.40 13.24
N THR A 37 4.62 8.29 14.00
CA THR A 37 4.26 8.28 15.42
C THR A 37 5.46 8.48 16.35
N THR A 38 6.63 8.80 15.79
CA THR A 38 7.86 9.08 16.55
C THR A 38 8.01 10.57 16.85
N ASP A 39 9.02 10.90 17.65
CA ASP A 39 9.43 12.27 18.01
C ASP A 39 10.47 12.87 17.05
N LYS A 40 10.87 12.14 16.00
CA LYS A 40 11.89 12.56 15.04
C LYS A 40 11.34 12.64 13.61
N PRO A 41 11.88 13.52 12.75
CA PRO A 41 11.54 13.50 11.33
C PRO A 41 11.84 12.13 10.73
N TRP A 42 10.93 11.66 9.88
CA TRP A 42 11.08 10.37 9.21
C TRP A 42 11.30 10.57 7.71
N GLU A 43 12.43 10.10 7.21
CA GLU A 43 12.80 10.25 5.81
C GLU A 43 12.07 9.26 4.91
N GLY A 44 11.43 9.76 3.85
CA GLY A 44 10.59 9.00 2.94
C GLY A 44 11.27 7.83 2.23
N PHE A 45 12.59 7.91 2.01
CA PHE A 45 13.35 6.81 1.42
C PHE A 45 13.37 5.54 2.27
N ASN A 46 13.00 5.63 3.56
CA ASN A 46 12.84 4.47 4.41
C ASN A 46 11.51 3.72 4.14
N TRP A 47 10.65 4.24 3.26
CA TRP A 47 9.43 3.57 2.81
C TRP A 47 9.81 2.48 1.83
N LEU A 48 9.66 1.23 2.23
CA LEU A 48 9.79 0.11 1.32
C LEU A 48 8.50 -0.04 0.53
N PRO A 49 8.55 -0.06 -0.82
CA PRO A 49 7.38 -0.26 -1.66
C PRO A 49 6.62 -1.52 -1.24
N PRO A 50 5.30 -1.40 -0.97
CA PRO A 50 4.51 -2.55 -0.60
C PRO A 50 4.46 -3.60 -1.71
N THR A 51 4.39 -4.88 -1.33
CA THR A 51 4.12 -5.98 -2.28
C THR A 51 2.71 -6.50 -2.09
N LEU A 52 2.12 -7.02 -3.17
CA LEU A 52 0.79 -7.65 -3.16
C LEU A 52 0.89 -9.07 -3.70
N VAL A 53 0.31 -10.00 -2.97
CA VAL A 53 0.16 -11.41 -3.33
C VAL A 53 -1.31 -11.76 -3.25
N TYR A 54 -1.84 -12.49 -4.24
CA TYR A 54 -3.28 -12.77 -4.35
C TYR A 54 -3.58 -14.24 -4.66
N GLY A 55 -4.82 -14.63 -4.35
CA GLY A 55 -5.33 -15.97 -4.52
C GLY A 55 -4.74 -17.01 -3.55
N PRO A 56 -5.37 -18.20 -3.43
CA PRO A 56 -4.88 -19.27 -2.57
C PRO A 56 -3.44 -19.73 -2.85
N PRO A 57 -2.96 -19.79 -4.12
CA PRO A 57 -1.57 -20.18 -4.41
C PRO A 57 -0.53 -19.12 -4.00
N GLY A 58 -0.96 -17.90 -3.68
CA GLY A 58 -0.04 -16.79 -3.40
C GLY A 58 0.68 -16.29 -4.65
N THR A 59 -0.07 -15.88 -5.66
CA THR A 59 0.50 -15.30 -6.89
C THR A 59 0.93 -13.85 -6.66
N PRO A 60 2.20 -13.47 -6.92
CA PRO A 60 2.63 -12.08 -6.85
C PRO A 60 1.94 -11.22 -7.91
N ALA A 61 1.42 -10.06 -7.51
CA ALA A 61 0.93 -9.06 -8.46
C ALA A 61 2.08 -8.16 -8.93
N GLU A 62 2.13 -7.88 -10.23
CA GLU A 62 3.09 -6.96 -10.83
C GLU A 62 2.75 -5.52 -10.43
N ALA A 63 3.71 -4.77 -9.88
CA ALA A 63 3.53 -3.37 -9.51
C ALA A 63 3.45 -2.47 -10.76
N ILE A 64 2.64 -1.42 -10.68
CA ILE A 64 2.45 -0.44 -11.74
C ILE A 64 2.97 0.91 -11.25
N THR A 65 3.92 1.48 -11.98
CA THR A 65 4.45 2.83 -11.73
C THR A 65 3.86 3.81 -12.75
N SER A 66 3.31 4.92 -12.25
CA SER A 66 2.81 6.01 -13.07
C SER A 66 2.97 7.33 -12.33
N LEU A 67 3.91 8.16 -12.77
CA LEU A 67 4.17 9.46 -12.14
C LEU A 67 3.01 10.45 -12.30
N SER A 68 2.30 10.41 -13.44
CA SER A 68 1.15 11.28 -13.68
C SER A 68 -0.03 10.97 -12.76
N GLU A 69 -0.17 9.70 -12.35
CA GLU A 69 -1.22 9.22 -11.46
C GLU A 69 -0.76 9.15 -9.99
N GLY A 70 0.55 9.33 -9.73
CA GLY A 70 1.17 9.17 -8.42
C GLY A 70 1.31 7.72 -7.94
N TYR A 71 1.19 6.72 -8.83
CA TYR A 71 1.33 5.31 -8.47
C TYR A 71 2.80 4.91 -8.35
N GLY A 72 3.17 4.28 -7.24
CA GLY A 72 4.54 3.83 -6.99
C GLY A 72 5.52 4.96 -6.66
N ALA A 73 5.01 6.16 -6.36
CA ALA A 73 5.85 7.28 -5.94
C ALA A 73 6.42 7.06 -4.52
N GLY A 74 5.81 6.21 -3.70
CA GLY A 74 6.21 6.04 -2.31
C GLY A 74 6.00 7.30 -1.46
N VAL A 75 6.65 7.34 -0.29
CA VAL A 75 6.67 8.55 0.56
C VAL A 75 7.64 9.57 -0.02
N GLN A 76 7.16 10.80 -0.19
CA GLN A 76 7.93 11.91 -0.75
C GLN A 76 8.47 12.81 0.37
N GLY A 77 9.78 13.08 0.34
CA GLY A 77 10.44 13.99 1.28
C GLY A 77 10.48 13.43 2.70
N VAL A 78 10.14 14.26 3.68
CA VAL A 78 10.17 13.92 5.10
C VAL A 78 8.76 13.96 5.67
N ILE A 79 8.41 13.02 6.53
CA ILE A 79 7.21 13.07 7.36
C ILE A 79 7.60 13.60 8.75
N PRO A 80 7.23 14.84 9.12
CA PRO A 80 7.50 15.36 10.47
C PRO A 80 6.83 14.53 11.57
N PRO A 81 7.30 14.63 12.83
CA PRO A 81 6.63 14.02 13.98
C PRO A 81 5.14 14.35 14.03
N GLY A 82 4.30 13.35 14.28
CA GLY A 82 2.82 13.48 14.35
C GLY A 82 2.13 13.76 13.02
N SER A 83 2.87 13.88 11.92
CA SER A 83 2.31 14.12 10.59
C SER A 83 2.06 12.81 9.84
N ARG A 84 1.32 12.91 8.73
CA ARG A 84 0.96 11.79 7.87
C ARG A 84 1.03 12.16 6.40
N GLN A 85 1.33 11.18 5.56
CA GLN A 85 1.29 11.30 4.11
C GLN A 85 0.49 10.14 3.51
N THR A 86 -0.18 10.41 2.40
CA THR A 86 -0.92 9.40 1.65
C THR A 86 -0.07 8.91 0.49
N VAL A 87 0.00 7.59 0.33
CA VAL A 87 0.77 6.93 -0.74
C VAL A 87 -0.17 6.03 -1.54
N LYS A 88 0.01 5.99 -2.86
CA LYS A 88 -0.77 5.12 -3.75
C LYS A 88 0.15 4.11 -4.42
N GLU A 89 -0.20 2.84 -4.30
CA GLU A 89 0.50 1.74 -4.96
C GLU A 89 -0.49 1.02 -5.88
N ALA A 90 -0.11 0.82 -7.13
CA ALA A 90 -0.96 0.15 -8.11
C ALA A 90 -0.38 -1.22 -8.49
N TYR A 91 -1.26 -2.17 -8.76
CA TYR A 91 -0.89 -3.54 -9.11
C TYR A 91 -1.73 -4.06 -10.26
N LYS A 92 -1.12 -4.85 -11.14
CA LYS A 92 -1.77 -5.50 -12.28
C LYS A 92 -2.48 -6.78 -11.82
N VAL A 93 -3.65 -6.58 -11.22
CA VAL A 93 -4.55 -7.63 -10.75
C VAL A 93 -5.96 -7.07 -10.67
N SER A 94 -6.97 -7.90 -10.93
CA SER A 94 -8.37 -7.51 -10.76
C SER A 94 -8.76 -7.58 -9.28
N LYS A 95 -9.56 -6.62 -8.79
CA LYS A 95 -9.98 -6.57 -7.38
C LYS A 95 -10.71 -7.83 -6.91
N ASN A 96 -11.48 -8.46 -7.81
CA ASN A 96 -12.20 -9.70 -7.53
C ASN A 96 -11.30 -10.93 -7.23
N LEU A 97 -9.99 -10.84 -7.48
CA LEU A 97 -9.02 -11.89 -7.17
C LEU A 97 -8.35 -11.69 -5.80
N LEU A 98 -8.66 -10.60 -5.09
CA LEU A 98 -8.05 -10.26 -3.80
C LEU A 98 -8.72 -10.94 -2.60
N ASN A 99 -9.18 -12.17 -2.79
CA ASN A 99 -9.69 -13.03 -1.72
C ASN A 99 -9.20 -14.49 -1.93
N PRO A 100 -8.24 -14.97 -1.13
CA PRO A 100 -7.45 -14.20 -0.16
C PRO A 100 -6.40 -13.33 -0.86
N ALA A 101 -5.92 -12.30 -0.19
CA ALA A 101 -4.72 -11.55 -0.59
C ALA A 101 -3.90 -11.13 0.63
N VAL A 102 -2.62 -10.87 0.38
CA VAL A 102 -1.62 -10.44 1.36
C VAL A 102 -0.89 -9.23 0.79
N ILE A 103 -0.89 -8.14 1.54
CA ILE A 103 -0.10 -6.95 1.26
C ILE A 103 0.98 -6.85 2.34
N THR A 104 2.23 -6.60 1.95
CA THR A 104 3.32 -6.39 2.90
C THR A 104 4.03 -5.07 2.64
N ALA A 105 4.33 -4.31 3.70
CA ALA A 105 5.12 -3.07 3.65
C ALA A 105 6.14 -3.09 4.80
N GLY A 106 7.40 -3.40 4.49
CA GLY A 106 8.42 -3.65 5.51
C GLY A 106 8.00 -4.79 6.46
N SER A 107 7.81 -4.49 7.75
CA SER A 107 7.36 -5.47 8.74
C SER A 107 5.84 -5.52 8.93
N VAL A 108 5.08 -4.67 8.21
CA VAL A 108 3.62 -4.64 8.29
C VAL A 108 3.04 -5.62 7.27
N VAL A 109 2.08 -6.43 7.72
CA VAL A 109 1.39 -7.44 6.90
C VAL A 109 -0.11 -7.25 7.05
N TRP A 110 -0.81 -7.05 5.94
CA TRP A 110 -2.27 -7.09 5.86
C TRP A 110 -2.67 -8.33 5.08
N GLN A 111 -3.53 -9.17 5.67
CA GLN A 111 -4.02 -10.38 5.03
C GLN A 111 -5.53 -10.47 5.18
N GLY A 112 -6.22 -10.85 4.12
CA GLY A 112 -7.66 -11.08 4.15
C GLY A 112 -8.32 -10.97 2.79
N ASP A 113 -9.60 -10.60 2.82
CA ASP A 113 -10.42 -10.29 1.67
C ASP A 113 -10.41 -8.78 1.43
N PHE A 114 -9.89 -8.35 0.27
CA PHE A 114 -9.93 -6.95 -0.16
C PHE A 114 -10.93 -6.69 -1.30
N THR A 115 -11.71 -7.69 -1.72
CA THR A 115 -12.71 -7.57 -2.80
C THR A 115 -13.79 -6.56 -2.44
N SER A 116 -14.14 -6.43 -1.16
CA SER A 116 -15.13 -5.50 -0.63
C SER A 116 -14.55 -4.55 0.44
N PHE A 117 -13.25 -4.26 0.39
CA PHE A 117 -12.61 -3.43 1.42
C PHE A 117 -13.30 -2.05 1.52
N GLN A 118 -13.76 -1.73 2.72
CA GLN A 118 -14.32 -0.45 3.14
C GLN A 118 -13.73 -0.14 4.52
N ARG A 119 -13.28 1.11 4.71
CA ARG A 119 -12.74 1.58 5.99
C ARG A 119 -13.71 2.54 6.66
#